data_AF-A0AAW2Z1Q1-F1
#
_entry.id   AF-A0AAW2Z1Q1-F1
#
_cell.length_a   1.000
_cell.length_b   1.000
_cell.length_c   1.000
_cell.angle_alpha   90.00
_cell.angle_beta   90.00
_cell.angle_gamma   90.00
#
_symmetry.space_group_name_H-M   'P 1'
#
loop_
_entity.id
_entity.type
_entity.pdbx_description
1 polymer ?
#
loop_
_entity_poly.entity_id
_entity_poly.type
_entity_poly.pdbx_seq_one_letter_code
_entity_poly.pdbx_strand_id
1 'polypeptide(L)'
;MRTVRNLTKSEDHHGIAVETIPIPQANSILNDNNHHHLAEWEEKYPSDAYHKRYMNERNKTCFTTYYKPELDSFFHSPPIFIHKLSKQECNVLRSAMKNGMLNGVKSLERDSDLNDLINEITDKIGKDKKNLFFRFSSCSPKDSLVREESSIIGASDVRTWLMAACQSQRSFLSFDDEESLVFSEYNHKCESRYEWRVFVNKGKITAMSQYNCYKYVGADAWDLISLALAIVNFHNQIKPMFSVESYVLDVLALPTESKEKWDVKLIELNPFGINLSSGSGCFSWLTDKDALYSSDEITVRIVRNE
;
A
#
# COMPACT_ATOMS: atom_id res chain seq x y z
N MET A 1 24.73 21.82 3.28
CA MET A 1 25.77 20.80 3.08
C MET A 1 25.09 19.44 3.10
N ARG A 2 25.08 18.71 1.99
CA ARG A 2 24.51 17.35 1.92
C ARG A 2 25.52 16.39 2.55
N THR A 3 25.15 15.72 3.63
CA THR A 3 25.91 14.62 4.21
C THR A 3 26.05 13.54 3.14
N VAL A 4 27.29 13.24 2.75
CA VAL A 4 27.61 12.12 1.86
C VAL A 4 27.13 10.85 2.58
N ARG A 5 26.16 10.14 2.01
CA ARG A 5 25.63 8.89 2.57
C ARG A 5 26.75 7.84 2.50
N ASN A 6 27.12 7.26 3.64
CA ASN A 6 28.00 6.09 3.69
C ASN A 6 27.18 4.87 3.24
N LEU A 7 27.07 4.67 1.92
CA LEU A 7 26.51 3.46 1.34
C LEU A 7 27.61 2.39 1.33
N THR A 8 27.43 1.33 2.11
CA THR A 8 28.24 0.12 1.97
C THR A 8 27.62 -0.75 0.88
N LYS A 9 28.22 -0.77 -0.31
CA LYS A 9 27.87 -1.76 -1.34
C LYS A 9 28.49 -3.11 -0.96
N SER A 10 27.67 -4.14 -0.76
CA SER A 10 28.14 -5.53 -0.79
C SER A 10 28.26 -6.02 -2.24
N GLU A 11 29.06 -7.05 -2.47
CA GLU A 11 29.42 -7.62 -3.78
C GLU A 11 28.26 -7.75 -4.79
N ASP A 12 28.53 -7.41 -6.05
CA ASP A 12 27.61 -7.51 -7.19
C ASP A 12 27.41 -8.98 -7.58
N HIS A 13 26.27 -9.54 -7.20
CA HIS A 13 25.86 -10.87 -7.62
C HIS A 13 24.54 -10.72 -8.38
N HIS A 14 24.55 -11.00 -9.68
CA HIS A 14 23.36 -11.07 -10.55
C HIS A 14 22.67 -9.72 -10.86
N GLY A 15 23.39 -8.60 -10.82
CA GLY A 15 22.81 -7.28 -11.09
C GLY A 15 21.85 -6.82 -9.98
N ILE A 16 22.09 -7.27 -8.74
CA ILE A 16 21.36 -6.88 -7.54
C ILE A 16 22.36 -6.21 -6.59
N ALA A 17 22.11 -4.95 -6.25
CA ALA A 17 22.90 -4.19 -5.29
C ALA A 17 22.13 -4.07 -3.96
N VAL A 18 22.74 -4.49 -2.85
CA VAL A 18 22.16 -4.34 -1.51
C VAL A 18 22.78 -3.14 -0.80
N GLU A 19 21.94 -2.27 -0.28
CA GLU A 19 22.31 -1.06 0.44
C GLU A 19 21.61 -1.00 1.81
N THR A 20 22.36 -0.60 2.84
CA THR A 20 21.82 -0.32 4.17
C THR A 20 21.82 1.19 4.42
N ILE A 21 20.73 1.72 4.96
CA ILE A 21 20.62 3.13 5.37
C ILE A 21 20.33 3.23 6.88
N PRO A 22 20.69 4.34 7.55
CA PRO A 22 20.28 4.57 8.94
C PRO A 22 18.76 4.68 9.04
N ILE A 23 18.21 4.35 10.21
CA ILE A 23 16.78 4.59 10.48
C ILE A 23 16.49 6.09 10.32
N PRO A 24 15.53 6.45 9.45
CA PRO A 24 15.11 7.82 9.26
C PRO A 24 14.56 8.41 10.56
N GLN A 25 14.97 9.65 10.86
CA GLN A 25 14.29 10.45 11.87
C GLN A 25 12.90 10.88 11.37
N ALA A 26 11.99 11.21 12.28
CA ALA A 26 10.60 11.56 11.97
C ALA A 26 10.43 12.69 10.92
N ASN A 27 11.44 13.52 10.70
CA ASN A 27 11.43 14.63 9.72
C ASN A 27 12.26 14.35 8.45
N SER A 28 12.61 13.10 8.17
CA SER A 28 13.39 12.75 6.98
C SER A 28 12.55 12.79 5.70
N ILE A 29 13.19 13.06 4.56
CA ILE A 29 12.65 13.01 3.18
C ILE A 29 12.49 11.54 2.69
N LEU A 30 12.38 10.58 3.61
CA LEU A 30 12.27 9.14 3.29
C LEU A 30 10.82 8.67 3.48
N ASN A 31 10.41 7.78 2.59
CA ASN A 31 9.01 7.34 2.44
C ASN A 31 8.03 8.48 2.13
N ASP A 32 8.54 9.56 1.53
CA ASP A 32 7.72 10.64 1.04
C ASP A 32 6.79 10.15 -0.09
N ASN A 33 5.62 10.77 -0.15
CA ASN A 33 4.63 10.60 -1.20
C ASN A 33 4.02 11.95 -1.56
N ASN A 34 3.30 12.01 -2.70
CA ASN A 34 2.54 13.17 -3.12
C ASN A 34 3.37 14.48 -3.15
N HIS A 35 4.51 14.49 -3.85
CA HIS A 35 5.31 15.71 -4.05
C HIS A 35 4.70 16.67 -5.07
N HIS A 36 3.39 16.91 -4.98
CA HIS A 36 2.63 17.78 -5.88
C HIS A 36 3.22 19.20 -5.96
N HIS A 37 3.86 19.68 -4.90
CA HIS A 37 4.53 20.98 -4.84
C HIS A 37 5.90 21.04 -5.55
N LEU A 38 6.45 19.90 -5.98
CA LEU A 38 7.75 19.78 -6.66
C LEU A 38 7.62 19.43 -8.14
N ALA A 39 6.41 19.21 -8.62
CA ALA A 39 6.16 19.06 -10.05
C ALA A 39 6.48 20.40 -10.73
N GLU A 40 7.24 20.40 -11.82
CA GLU A 40 7.74 21.61 -12.55
C GLU A 40 6.65 22.54 -13.14
N TRP A 41 5.38 22.36 -12.77
CA TRP A 41 4.24 23.12 -13.33
C TRP A 41 3.77 24.15 -12.29
N GLU A 42 3.94 25.43 -12.61
CA GLU A 42 3.98 26.62 -11.76
C GLU A 42 2.74 27.02 -10.93
N GLU A 43 1.69 26.20 -10.81
CA GLU A 43 0.49 26.63 -10.06
C GLU A 43 0.42 26.04 -8.65
N LYS A 44 0.20 26.94 -7.67
CA LYS A 44 0.01 26.67 -6.23
C LYS A 44 -1.15 25.69 -5.93
N TYR A 45 -1.95 25.38 -6.95
CA TYR A 45 -3.01 24.37 -6.94
C TYR A 45 -2.90 23.51 -8.19
N PRO A 46 -3.09 22.18 -8.09
CA PRO A 46 -3.13 21.34 -9.27
C PRO A 46 -4.27 21.79 -10.19
N SER A 47 -3.97 22.07 -11.44
CA SER A 47 -4.99 22.33 -12.46
C SER A 47 -5.96 21.15 -12.60
N ASP A 48 -7.17 21.39 -13.10
CA ASP A 48 -8.13 20.31 -13.39
C ASP A 48 -7.52 19.21 -14.27
N ALA A 49 -6.64 19.60 -15.21
CA ALA A 49 -5.91 18.67 -16.06
C ALA A 49 -4.95 17.79 -15.27
N TYR A 50 -4.21 18.36 -14.30
CA TYR A 50 -3.38 17.57 -13.39
C TYR A 50 -4.23 16.62 -12.56
N HIS A 51 -5.32 17.09 -11.96
CA HIS A 51 -6.18 16.25 -11.14
C HIS A 51 -6.73 15.08 -11.93
N LYS A 52 -7.22 15.32 -13.15
CA LYS A 52 -7.66 14.26 -14.07
C LYS A 52 -6.55 13.26 -14.39
N ARG A 53 -5.32 13.73 -14.66
CA ARG A 53 -4.17 12.85 -14.91
C ARG A 53 -3.82 12.02 -13.67
N TYR A 54 -3.76 12.65 -12.49
CA TYR A 54 -3.49 11.98 -11.23
C TYR A 54 -4.52 10.88 -10.97
N MET A 55 -5.81 11.20 -11.10
CA MET A 55 -6.90 10.25 -10.93
C MET A 55 -6.81 9.12 -11.95
N ASN A 56 -6.49 9.42 -13.21
CA ASN A 56 -6.29 8.41 -14.24
C ASN A 56 -5.16 7.44 -13.90
N GLU A 57 -3.99 7.93 -13.48
CA GLU A 57 -2.88 7.05 -13.08
C GLU A 57 -3.19 6.26 -11.81
N ARG A 58 -3.85 6.89 -10.84
CA ARG A 58 -4.29 6.23 -9.60
C ARG A 58 -5.27 5.10 -9.88
N ASN A 59 -6.27 5.35 -10.74
CA ASN A 59 -7.35 4.41 -11.00
C ASN A 59 -6.86 3.14 -11.67
N LYS A 60 -5.77 3.20 -12.45
CA LYS A 60 -5.17 2.00 -13.04
C LYS A 60 -4.65 0.99 -12.01
N THR A 61 -4.38 1.42 -10.78
CA THR A 61 -3.94 0.56 -9.67
C THR A 61 -4.96 0.49 -8.54
N CYS A 62 -6.20 0.93 -8.76
CA CYS A 62 -7.29 0.64 -7.82
C CYS A 62 -7.54 -0.88 -7.79
N PHE A 63 -7.81 -1.43 -6.60
CA PHE A 63 -7.97 -2.87 -6.38
C PHE A 63 -8.92 -3.51 -7.38
N THR A 64 -10.14 -2.98 -7.51
CA THR A 64 -11.16 -3.51 -8.42
C THR A 64 -10.84 -3.32 -9.91
N THR A 65 -9.82 -2.53 -10.24
CA THR A 65 -9.35 -2.36 -11.62
C THR A 65 -8.33 -3.44 -12.01
N TYR A 66 -7.38 -3.77 -11.13
CA TYR A 66 -6.36 -4.78 -11.43
C TYR A 66 -6.72 -6.18 -10.95
N TYR A 67 -7.61 -6.31 -9.97
CA TYR A 67 -8.03 -7.60 -9.43
C TYR A 67 -8.74 -8.44 -10.50
N LYS A 68 -8.35 -9.71 -10.55
CA LYS A 68 -8.97 -10.75 -11.36
C LYS A 68 -8.90 -12.07 -10.57
N PRO A 69 -9.90 -12.97 -10.66
CA PRO A 69 -9.87 -14.24 -9.93
C PRO A 69 -8.61 -15.09 -10.17
N GLU A 70 -7.97 -14.94 -11.32
CA GLU A 70 -6.70 -15.60 -11.65
C GLU A 70 -5.54 -15.19 -10.72
N LEU A 71 -5.68 -14.06 -10.00
CA LEU A 71 -4.71 -13.61 -9.01
C LEU A 71 -4.89 -14.26 -7.63
N ASP A 72 -5.99 -14.99 -7.37
CA ASP A 72 -6.33 -15.46 -6.02
C ASP A 72 -5.22 -16.30 -5.37
N SER A 73 -4.56 -17.17 -6.14
CA SER A 73 -3.44 -18.00 -5.65
C SER A 73 -2.18 -17.20 -5.32
N PHE A 74 -2.07 -15.98 -5.86
CA PHE A 74 -0.94 -15.09 -5.66
C PHE A 74 -1.16 -14.12 -4.50
N PHE A 75 -2.41 -13.81 -4.12
CA PHE A 75 -2.69 -12.96 -2.98
C PHE A 75 -2.31 -13.62 -1.65
N HIS A 76 -1.84 -12.81 -0.70
CA HIS A 76 -1.64 -13.25 0.68
C HIS A 76 -2.98 -13.50 1.40
N SER A 77 -4.02 -12.80 0.96
CA SER A 77 -5.41 -12.95 1.36
C SER A 77 -6.32 -12.45 0.22
N PRO A 78 -6.82 -13.36 -0.64
CA PRO A 78 -7.73 -12.97 -1.72
C PRO A 78 -9.04 -12.39 -1.16
N PRO A 79 -9.74 -11.53 -1.93
CA PRO A 79 -10.99 -10.96 -1.48
C PRO A 79 -12.06 -12.06 -1.37
N ILE A 80 -12.73 -12.13 -0.22
CA ILE A 80 -13.89 -13.01 -0.04
C ILE A 80 -15.19 -12.34 -0.47
N PHE A 81 -15.20 -11.01 -0.50
CA PHE A 81 -16.37 -10.22 -0.87
C PHE A 81 -15.98 -8.83 -1.39
N ILE A 82 -16.60 -8.42 -2.49
CA ILE A 82 -16.44 -7.09 -3.08
C ILE A 82 -17.83 -6.48 -3.24
N HIS A 83 -18.08 -5.37 -2.56
CA HIS A 83 -19.33 -4.62 -2.66
C HIS A 83 -19.12 -3.35 -3.47
N LYS A 84 -19.70 -3.30 -4.68
CA LYS A 84 -19.72 -2.09 -5.48
C LYS A 84 -20.78 -1.15 -4.94
N LEU A 85 -20.35 -0.01 -4.41
CA LEU A 85 -21.25 0.99 -3.84
C LEU A 85 -22.08 1.65 -4.94
N SER A 86 -23.36 1.82 -4.67
CA SER A 86 -24.24 2.71 -5.42
C SER A 86 -23.92 4.17 -5.09
N LYS A 87 -24.37 5.09 -5.94
CA LYS A 87 -24.23 6.54 -5.71
C LYS A 87 -24.84 6.98 -4.37
N GLN A 88 -25.95 6.36 -3.96
CA GLN A 88 -26.58 6.64 -2.68
C GLN A 88 -25.70 6.20 -1.51
N GLU A 89 -25.16 4.99 -1.55
CA GLU A 89 -24.26 4.48 -0.51
C GLU A 89 -22.95 5.29 -0.44
N CYS A 90 -22.40 5.70 -1.58
CA CYS A 90 -21.28 6.64 -1.63
C CYS A 90 -21.60 7.96 -0.91
N ASN A 91 -22.81 8.50 -1.09
CA ASN A 91 -23.22 9.73 -0.40
C ASN A 91 -23.38 9.54 1.11
N VAL A 92 -23.94 8.40 1.54
CA VAL A 92 -24.04 8.03 2.96
C VAL A 92 -22.66 7.96 3.58
N LEU A 93 -21.73 7.20 2.99
CA LEU A 93 -20.36 7.08 3.49
C LEU A 93 -19.62 8.40 3.50
N ARG A 94 -19.78 9.23 2.47
CA ARG A 94 -19.14 10.56 2.41
C ARG A 94 -19.66 11.50 3.49
N SER A 95 -20.98 11.48 3.74
CA SER A 95 -21.59 12.23 4.83
C SER A 95 -21.07 11.75 6.19
N ALA A 96 -21.05 10.43 6.40
CA ALA A 96 -20.52 9.81 7.60
C ALA A 96 -19.04 10.13 7.81
N MET A 97 -18.18 10.01 6.79
CA MET A 97 -16.77 10.40 6.85
C MET A 97 -16.58 11.84 7.28
N LYS A 98 -17.32 12.77 6.66
CA LYS A 98 -17.28 14.19 7.02
C LYS A 98 -17.70 14.40 8.48
N ASN A 99 -18.77 13.75 8.92
CA ASN A 99 -19.27 13.84 10.28
C ASN A 99 -18.29 13.23 11.30
N GLY A 100 -17.75 12.06 11.01
CA GLY A 100 -16.80 11.33 11.84
C GLY A 100 -15.50 12.08 12.06
N MET A 101 -14.97 12.73 11.02
CA MET A 101 -13.79 13.59 11.15
C MET A 101 -14.04 14.84 12.02
N LEU A 102 -15.25 15.42 11.96
CA LEU A 102 -15.59 16.64 12.71
C LEU A 102 -15.99 16.35 14.16
N ASN A 103 -16.73 15.26 14.39
CA ASN A 103 -17.45 15.01 15.64
C ASN A 103 -17.05 13.68 16.33
N GLY A 104 -16.18 12.88 15.71
CA GLY A 104 -15.70 11.59 16.24
C GLY A 104 -16.71 10.44 16.18
N VAL A 105 -16.29 9.26 16.65
CA VAL A 105 -17.03 7.97 16.56
C VAL A 105 -18.46 8.03 17.10
N LYS A 106 -18.68 8.70 18.24
CA LYS A 106 -20.00 8.74 18.90
C LYS A 106 -21.09 9.36 18.03
N SER A 107 -20.71 10.22 17.08
CA SER A 107 -21.65 10.81 16.11
C SER A 107 -22.12 9.78 15.08
N LEU A 108 -21.23 8.86 14.69
CA LEU A 108 -21.49 7.83 13.69
C LEU A 108 -22.39 6.72 14.22
N GLU A 109 -22.31 6.41 15.52
CA GLU A 109 -23.14 5.36 16.14
C GLU A 109 -24.64 5.67 16.04
N ARG A 110 -25.00 6.95 15.91
CA ARG A 110 -26.37 7.46 15.81
C ARG A 110 -26.83 7.70 14.38
N ASP A 111 -25.96 7.48 13.39
CA ASP A 111 -26.26 7.70 11.98
C ASP A 111 -27.06 6.51 11.46
N SER A 112 -28.37 6.69 11.24
CA SER A 112 -29.26 5.62 10.80
C SER A 112 -28.89 5.09 9.42
N ASP A 113 -28.54 5.98 8.49
CA ASP A 113 -28.26 5.61 7.10
C ASP A 113 -26.96 4.80 7.02
N LEU A 114 -25.94 5.20 7.79
CA LEU A 114 -24.70 4.42 7.92
C LEU A 114 -24.97 3.05 8.56
N ASN A 115 -25.81 2.99 9.58
CA ASN A 115 -26.16 1.75 10.27
C ASN A 115 -26.91 0.78 9.33
N ASP A 116 -27.83 1.28 8.52
CA ASP A 116 -28.55 0.48 7.52
C ASP A 116 -27.59 -0.11 6.49
N LEU A 117 -26.66 0.70 5.98
CA LEU A 117 -25.60 0.25 5.07
C LEU A 117 -24.70 -0.82 5.71
N ILE A 118 -24.26 -0.61 6.95
CA ILE A 118 -23.44 -1.59 7.71
C ILE A 118 -24.19 -2.92 7.82
N ASN A 119 -25.48 -2.88 8.17
CA ASN A 119 -26.30 -4.07 8.34
C ASN A 119 -26.48 -4.81 7.01
N GLU A 120 -26.76 -4.09 5.93
CA GLU A 120 -26.88 -4.67 4.59
C GLU A 120 -25.59 -5.40 4.16
N ILE A 121 -24.43 -4.77 4.33
CA ILE A 121 -23.14 -5.37 3.99
C ILE A 121 -22.84 -6.57 4.88
N THR A 122 -23.12 -6.47 6.19
CA THR A 122 -22.93 -7.57 7.15
C THR A 122 -23.79 -8.77 6.78
N ASP A 123 -25.04 -8.55 6.37
CA ASP A 123 -25.95 -9.61 5.93
C ASP A 123 -25.44 -10.30 4.66
N LYS A 124 -24.89 -9.52 3.71
CA LYS A 124 -24.31 -10.06 2.46
C LYS A 124 -23.03 -10.87 2.69
N ILE A 125 -22.16 -10.45 3.59
CA ILE A 125 -20.90 -11.16 3.92
C ILE A 125 -21.17 -12.41 4.77
N GLY A 126 -22.16 -12.35 5.65
CA GLY A 126 -22.48 -13.35 6.66
C GLY A 126 -22.13 -12.86 8.06
N LYS A 127 -23.14 -12.88 8.96
CA LYS A 127 -23.05 -12.37 10.34
C LYS A 127 -22.01 -13.08 11.22
N ASP A 128 -21.67 -14.32 10.85
CA ASP A 128 -20.72 -15.17 11.56
C ASP A 128 -19.27 -14.92 11.12
N LYS A 129 -19.05 -14.20 10.00
CA LYS A 129 -17.71 -13.87 9.52
C LYS A 129 -17.06 -12.86 10.46
N LYS A 130 -16.02 -13.34 11.13
CA LYS A 130 -15.09 -12.55 11.94
C LYS A 130 -13.73 -12.57 11.28
N ASN A 131 -12.82 -11.79 11.84
CA ASN A 131 -11.44 -11.73 11.38
C ASN A 131 -11.32 -11.23 9.95
N LEU A 132 -11.94 -10.09 9.63
CA LEU A 132 -11.90 -9.51 8.30
C LEU A 132 -10.81 -8.43 8.22
N PHE A 133 -10.19 -8.34 7.06
CA PHE A 133 -9.48 -7.17 6.59
C PHE A 133 -10.38 -6.39 5.62
N PHE A 134 -10.35 -5.06 5.71
CA PHE A 134 -11.15 -4.17 4.87
C PHE A 134 -10.28 -3.12 4.19
N ARG A 135 -10.64 -2.81 2.95
CA ARG A 135 -10.11 -1.66 2.22
C ARG A 135 -11.15 -1.10 1.27
N PHE A 136 -10.96 0.15 0.87
CA PHE A 136 -11.53 0.66 -0.37
C PHE A 136 -10.75 0.14 -1.57
N SER A 137 -11.31 0.29 -2.78
CA SER A 137 -10.57 -0.02 -4.00
C SER A 137 -9.29 0.83 -4.08
N SER A 138 -9.40 2.10 -3.68
CA SER A 138 -8.35 3.10 -3.78
C SER A 138 -7.32 3.10 -2.66
N CYS A 139 -7.71 2.71 -1.43
CA CYS A 139 -6.80 2.70 -0.29
C CYS A 139 -7.32 1.88 0.90
N SER A 140 -6.41 1.49 1.79
CA SER A 140 -6.75 0.96 3.11
C SER A 140 -6.86 2.10 4.14
N PRO A 141 -7.83 2.09 5.07
CA PRO A 141 -8.03 3.15 6.07
C PRO A 141 -7.05 3.06 7.26
N LYS A 142 -5.75 2.91 6.98
CA LYS A 142 -4.70 2.64 7.98
C LYS A 142 -4.41 3.82 8.93
N ASP A 143 -4.88 5.02 8.60
CA ASP A 143 -4.68 6.28 9.36
C ASP A 143 -5.86 6.63 10.28
N SER A 144 -6.85 5.74 10.43
CA SER A 144 -7.99 6.01 11.31
C SER A 144 -7.52 6.32 12.75
N LEU A 145 -7.99 7.43 13.31
CA LEU A 145 -7.57 7.97 14.62
C LEU A 145 -7.94 7.10 15.84
N VAL A 146 -8.50 5.92 15.64
CA VAL A 146 -8.73 4.95 16.72
C VAL A 146 -7.39 4.27 17.01
N ARG A 147 -6.60 4.99 17.83
CA ARG A 147 -5.29 4.64 18.33
C ARG A 147 -5.38 3.42 19.22
N GLU A 148 -5.10 2.27 18.64
CA GLU A 148 -4.30 1.17 19.18
C GLU A 148 -3.98 0.29 17.97
N GLU A 149 -2.71 0.29 17.52
CA GLU A 149 -2.23 -0.39 16.30
C GLU A 149 -2.57 -1.90 16.22
N SER A 150 -3.15 -2.48 17.28
CA SER A 150 -3.53 -3.87 17.39
C SER A 150 -5.04 -4.13 17.32
N SER A 151 -5.93 -3.16 17.56
CA SER A 151 -7.36 -3.46 17.79
C SER A 151 -8.26 -3.38 16.55
N ILE A 152 -8.02 -2.44 15.64
CA ILE A 152 -8.77 -2.33 14.36
C ILE A 152 -8.04 -3.02 13.22
N ILE A 153 -6.72 -2.98 13.23
CA ILE A 153 -5.90 -3.67 12.22
C ILE A 153 -6.01 -5.19 12.42
N GLY A 154 -6.40 -5.64 13.62
CA GLY A 154 -6.75 -7.03 13.89
C GLY A 154 -8.18 -7.38 13.48
N ALA A 155 -8.44 -8.68 13.54
CA ALA A 155 -9.72 -9.33 13.34
C ALA A 155 -10.97 -8.55 13.79
N SER A 156 -11.54 -7.76 12.89
CA SER A 156 -12.68 -6.88 13.16
C SER A 156 -13.89 -7.25 12.32
N ASP A 157 -15.07 -6.78 12.73
CA ASP A 157 -16.31 -6.90 11.96
C ASP A 157 -16.50 -5.73 10.97
N VAL A 158 -17.52 -5.84 10.11
CA VAL A 158 -17.85 -4.83 9.09
C VAL A 158 -18.08 -3.44 9.70
N ARG A 159 -18.79 -3.38 10.84
CA ARG A 159 -19.10 -2.14 11.56
C ARG A 159 -17.82 -1.43 11.98
N THR A 160 -16.91 -2.13 12.65
CA THR A 160 -15.66 -1.57 13.14
C THR A 160 -14.85 -0.97 11.99
N TRP A 161 -14.77 -1.67 10.86
CA TRP A 161 -14.04 -1.18 9.69
C TRP A 161 -14.67 0.05 9.04
N LEU A 162 -15.99 0.07 8.85
CA LEU A 162 -16.65 1.23 8.25
C LEU A 162 -16.59 2.46 9.17
N MET A 163 -16.63 2.25 10.49
CA MET A 163 -16.45 3.33 11.46
C MET A 163 -15.00 3.86 11.49
N ALA A 164 -14.02 2.99 11.34
CA ALA A 164 -12.61 3.38 11.20
C ALA A 164 -12.38 4.16 9.90
N ALA A 165 -12.94 3.68 8.79
CA ALA A 165 -12.91 4.35 7.50
C ALA A 165 -13.52 5.75 7.53
N CYS A 166 -14.61 5.95 8.28
CA CYS A 166 -15.23 7.26 8.48
C CYS A 166 -14.36 8.26 9.27
N GLN A 167 -13.25 7.81 9.85
CA GLN A 167 -12.30 8.65 10.56
C GLN A 167 -10.94 8.74 9.85
N SER A 168 -10.79 8.05 8.72
CA SER A 168 -9.58 8.06 7.91
C SER A 168 -9.61 9.28 6.99
N GLN A 169 -8.68 10.22 7.23
CA GLN A 169 -8.52 11.39 6.37
C GLN A 169 -8.12 10.94 4.96
N ARG A 170 -7.24 9.94 4.85
CA ARG A 170 -6.83 9.36 3.57
C ARG A 170 -8.01 8.80 2.79
N SER A 171 -8.91 8.08 3.46
CA SER A 171 -10.11 7.51 2.83
C SER A 171 -11.00 8.61 2.29
N PHE A 172 -11.30 9.63 3.11
CA PHE A 172 -12.12 10.76 2.67
C PHE A 172 -11.55 11.47 1.44
N LEU A 173 -10.24 11.75 1.43
CA LEU A 173 -9.57 12.43 0.31
C LEU A 173 -9.46 11.58 -0.95
N SER A 174 -9.49 10.26 -0.81
CA SER A 174 -9.36 9.33 -1.94
C SER A 174 -10.73 8.83 -2.45
N PHE A 175 -11.81 9.07 -1.72
CA PHE A 175 -13.13 8.51 -1.99
C PHE A 175 -13.74 9.08 -3.28
N ASP A 176 -13.97 8.20 -4.25
CA ASP A 176 -14.58 8.54 -5.55
C ASP A 176 -16.11 8.26 -5.53
N ASP A 177 -16.83 8.77 -6.52
CA ASP A 177 -18.26 8.45 -6.72
C ASP A 177 -18.48 6.99 -7.17
N GLU A 178 -17.44 6.35 -7.71
CA GLU A 178 -17.44 4.94 -8.12
C GLU A 178 -16.45 4.13 -7.26
N GLU A 179 -16.83 3.87 -6.00
CA GLU A 179 -15.97 3.17 -5.04
C GLU A 179 -16.47 1.75 -4.76
N SER A 180 -15.58 0.90 -4.27
CA SER A 180 -15.92 -0.46 -3.83
C SER A 180 -15.31 -0.76 -2.47
N LEU A 181 -16.05 -1.52 -1.68
CA LEU A 181 -15.58 -2.09 -0.44
C LEU A 181 -15.04 -3.49 -0.72
N VAL A 182 -13.83 -3.77 -0.26
CA VAL A 182 -13.18 -5.06 -0.46
C VAL A 182 -12.91 -5.66 0.91
N PHE A 183 -13.39 -6.87 1.11
CA PHE A 183 -13.21 -7.64 2.33
C PHE A 183 -12.41 -8.91 2.02
N SER A 184 -11.40 -9.18 2.84
CA SER A 184 -10.57 -10.39 2.79
C SER A 184 -10.48 -11.01 4.18
N GLU A 185 -10.04 -12.26 4.28
CA GLU A 185 -9.73 -12.83 5.60
C GLU A 185 -8.48 -12.15 6.18
N TYR A 186 -8.52 -11.84 7.46
CA TYR A 186 -7.38 -11.27 8.16
C TYR A 186 -6.29 -12.33 8.34
N ASN A 187 -5.12 -12.10 7.74
CA ASN A 187 -4.00 -13.02 7.82
C ASN A 187 -2.99 -12.53 8.86
N HIS A 188 -2.97 -13.16 10.04
CA HIS A 188 -2.06 -12.84 11.14
C HIS A 188 -0.57 -13.01 10.79
N LYS A 189 -0.24 -13.72 9.70
CA LYS A 189 1.14 -13.87 9.22
C LYS A 189 1.64 -12.65 8.44
N CYS A 190 0.76 -11.69 8.13
CA CYS A 190 1.11 -10.44 7.46
C CYS A 190 1.79 -9.46 8.43
N GLU A 191 2.92 -9.87 9.00
CA GLU A 191 3.74 -9.00 9.83
C GLU A 191 4.53 -8.03 8.96
N SER A 192 4.53 -6.74 9.32
CA SER A 192 5.20 -5.68 8.55
C SER A 192 6.70 -5.89 8.33
N ARG A 193 7.35 -6.76 9.12
CA ARG A 193 8.75 -7.17 8.87
C ARG A 193 8.92 -7.91 7.55
N TYR A 194 7.93 -8.70 7.13
CA TYR A 194 7.98 -9.49 5.90
C TYR A 194 7.38 -8.75 4.70
N GLU A 195 6.92 -7.51 4.88
CA GLU A 195 6.34 -6.70 3.83
C GLU A 195 7.44 -5.93 3.09
N TRP A 196 7.44 -6.06 1.76
CA TRP A 196 8.40 -5.44 0.86
C TRP A 196 7.69 -4.59 -0.17
N ARG A 197 8.23 -3.41 -0.41
CA ARG A 197 7.82 -2.51 -1.48
C ARG A 197 8.76 -2.66 -2.67
N VAL A 198 8.20 -2.93 -3.84
CA VAL A 198 8.93 -3.24 -5.06
C VAL A 198 8.55 -2.23 -6.13
N PHE A 199 9.56 -1.58 -6.71
CA PHE A 199 9.38 -0.54 -7.71
C PHE A 199 9.53 -1.15 -9.10
N VAL A 200 8.47 -1.03 -9.90
CA VAL A 200 8.43 -1.51 -11.28
C VAL A 200 8.30 -0.32 -12.21
N ASN A 201 9.26 -0.15 -13.12
CA ASN A 201 9.20 0.86 -14.16
C ASN A 201 9.33 0.21 -15.54
N LYS A 202 8.41 0.55 -16.46
CA LYS A 202 8.40 0.00 -17.83
C LYS A 202 8.48 -1.53 -17.86
N GLY A 203 7.76 -2.16 -16.92
CA GLY A 203 7.66 -3.60 -16.75
C GLY A 203 8.90 -4.28 -16.18
N LYS A 204 9.90 -3.54 -15.67
CA LYS A 204 11.09 -4.10 -15.02
C LYS A 204 11.14 -3.67 -13.56
N ILE A 205 11.53 -4.58 -12.67
CA ILE A 205 11.86 -4.20 -11.29
C ILE A 205 13.16 -3.41 -11.31
N THR A 206 13.15 -2.25 -10.65
CA THR A 206 14.31 -1.35 -10.55
C THR A 206 14.83 -1.24 -9.11
N ALA A 207 13.93 -1.38 -8.13
CA ALA A 207 14.30 -1.28 -6.73
C ALA A 207 13.36 -2.07 -5.80
N MET A 208 13.84 -2.37 -4.60
CA MET A 208 13.08 -3.02 -3.52
C MET A 208 13.44 -2.39 -2.17
N SER A 209 12.45 -2.26 -1.29
CA SER A 209 12.59 -1.69 0.04
C SER A 209 11.85 -2.54 1.05
N GLN A 210 12.38 -2.68 2.27
CA GLN A 210 11.52 -3.05 3.40
C GLN A 210 10.38 -2.02 3.51
N TYR A 211 9.16 -2.45 3.81
CA TYR A 211 8.02 -1.54 3.85
C TYR A 211 8.07 -0.59 5.04
N ASN A 212 8.28 -1.12 6.25
CA ASN A 212 8.39 -0.30 7.45
C ASN A 212 9.81 0.30 7.55
N CYS A 213 10.04 1.40 6.85
CA CYS A 213 11.34 2.08 6.84
C CYS A 213 11.69 2.80 8.14
N TYR A 214 10.83 2.84 9.16
CA TYR A 214 11.11 3.54 10.43
C TYR A 214 11.59 2.61 11.55
N LYS A 215 11.66 1.30 11.28
CA LYS A 215 12.05 0.29 12.26
C LYS A 215 13.00 -0.71 11.65
N TYR A 216 14.04 -1.06 12.39
CA TYR A 216 14.86 -2.20 12.03
C TYR A 216 14.07 -3.51 12.16
N VAL A 217 14.00 -4.29 11.09
CA VAL A 217 13.17 -5.51 11.03
C VAL A 217 13.97 -6.81 11.15
N GLY A 218 15.29 -6.73 11.39
CA GLY A 218 16.14 -7.93 11.46
C GLY A 218 16.56 -8.47 10.09
N ALA A 219 16.49 -7.64 9.04
CA ALA A 219 16.74 -8.07 7.67
C ALA A 219 18.22 -8.39 7.36
N ASP A 220 19.18 -8.01 8.21
CA ASP A 220 20.60 -8.38 8.03
C ASP A 220 20.87 -9.88 8.19
N ALA A 221 19.97 -10.60 8.86
CA ALA A 221 20.02 -12.04 8.98
C ALA A 221 19.45 -12.78 7.76
N TRP A 222 18.95 -12.05 6.75
CA TRP A 222 18.32 -12.63 5.57
C TRP A 222 19.29 -12.64 4.40
N ASP A 223 19.18 -13.67 3.56
CA ASP A 223 19.76 -13.65 2.23
C ASP A 223 18.89 -12.75 1.32
N LEU A 224 19.25 -11.46 1.31
CA LEU A 224 18.53 -10.42 0.56
C LEU A 224 18.61 -10.61 -0.95
N ILE A 225 19.65 -11.29 -1.44
CA ILE A 225 19.81 -11.60 -2.86
C ILE A 225 18.81 -12.70 -3.24
N SER A 226 18.75 -13.78 -2.46
CA SER A 226 17.74 -14.83 -2.64
C SER A 226 16.32 -14.28 -2.54
N LEU A 227 16.05 -13.39 -1.58
CA LEU A 227 14.76 -12.70 -1.46
C LEU A 227 14.42 -11.90 -2.72
N ALA A 228 15.34 -11.09 -3.20
CA ALA A 228 15.13 -10.29 -4.40
C ALA A 228 14.88 -11.17 -5.63
N LEU A 229 15.63 -12.25 -5.80
CA LEU A 229 15.41 -13.22 -6.88
C LEU A 229 14.03 -13.89 -6.78
N ALA A 230 13.57 -14.24 -5.58
CA ALA A 230 12.24 -14.79 -5.38
C ALA A 230 11.13 -13.79 -5.76
N ILE A 231 11.30 -12.51 -5.39
CA ILE A 231 10.37 -11.43 -5.79
C ILE A 231 10.39 -11.22 -7.31
N VAL A 232 11.55 -11.27 -7.97
CA VAL A 232 11.66 -11.17 -9.43
C VAL A 232 10.91 -12.33 -10.10
N ASN A 233 11.13 -13.56 -9.64
CA ASN A 233 10.44 -14.73 -10.17
C ASN A 233 8.93 -14.67 -9.96
N PHE A 234 8.49 -14.18 -8.80
CA PHE A 234 7.08 -13.93 -8.51
C PHE A 234 6.49 -12.86 -9.45
N HIS A 235 7.16 -11.73 -9.61
CA HIS A 235 6.75 -10.64 -10.49
C HIS A 235 6.60 -11.10 -11.95
N ASN A 236 7.53 -11.90 -12.46
CA ASN A 236 7.47 -12.45 -13.81
C ASN A 236 6.21 -13.31 -14.04
N GLN A 237 5.68 -13.97 -13.00
CA GLN A 237 4.45 -14.77 -13.10
C GLN A 237 3.20 -13.89 -13.17
N ILE A 238 3.14 -12.82 -12.37
CA ILE A 238 1.93 -11.98 -12.25
C ILE A 238 1.91 -10.79 -13.21
N LYS A 239 3.06 -10.32 -13.69
CA LYS A 239 3.18 -9.16 -14.59
C LYS A 239 2.23 -9.24 -15.80
N PRO A 240 2.07 -10.37 -16.51
CA PRO A 240 1.15 -10.47 -17.65
C PRO A 240 -0.32 -10.21 -17.29
N MET A 241 -0.69 -10.25 -16.02
CA MET A 241 -2.05 -10.02 -15.55
C MET A 241 -2.37 -8.53 -15.37
N PHE A 242 -1.35 -7.66 -15.33
CA PHE A 242 -1.50 -6.21 -15.17
C PHE A 242 -1.46 -5.47 -16.51
N SER A 243 -2.30 -4.46 -16.65
CA SER A 243 -2.34 -3.57 -17.83
C SER A 243 -1.49 -2.31 -17.68
N VAL A 244 -0.75 -2.18 -16.57
CA VAL A 244 0.12 -1.04 -16.27
C VAL A 244 1.58 -1.44 -16.39
N GLU A 245 2.39 -0.58 -17.00
CA GLU A 245 3.82 -0.84 -17.15
C GLU A 245 4.64 -0.37 -15.95
N SER A 246 4.24 0.72 -15.30
CA SER A 246 4.94 1.26 -14.13
C SER A 246 4.00 1.31 -12.93
N TYR A 247 4.42 0.69 -11.83
CA TYR A 247 3.65 0.57 -10.59
C TYR A 247 4.58 0.30 -9.41
N VAL A 248 4.05 0.46 -8.20
CA VAL A 248 4.68 0.04 -6.96
C VAL A 248 3.92 -1.17 -6.45
N LEU A 249 4.62 -2.26 -6.21
CA LEU A 249 4.05 -3.53 -5.77
C LEU A 249 4.42 -3.75 -4.30
N ASP A 250 3.43 -3.89 -3.43
CA ASP A 250 3.65 -4.32 -2.06
C ASP A 250 3.44 -5.84 -2.00
N VAL A 251 4.43 -6.57 -1.47
CA VAL A 251 4.45 -8.04 -1.40
C VAL A 251 4.79 -8.51 0.01
N LEU A 252 4.26 -9.68 0.39
CA LEU A 252 4.66 -10.41 1.58
C LEU A 252 5.68 -11.48 1.17
N ALA A 253 6.87 -11.48 1.77
CA ALA A 253 7.92 -12.47 1.53
C ALA A 253 8.20 -13.27 2.81
N LEU A 254 7.63 -14.48 2.90
CA LEU A 254 7.78 -15.35 4.06
C LEU A 254 8.93 -16.35 3.84
N PRO A 255 9.86 -16.51 4.80
CA PRO A 255 10.88 -17.54 4.70
C PRO A 255 10.21 -18.92 4.79
N THR A 256 10.64 -19.85 3.93
CA THR A 256 10.21 -21.25 4.03
C THR A 256 11.09 -22.03 5.01
N GLU A 257 10.81 -23.32 5.24
CA GLU A 257 11.66 -24.20 6.06
C GLU A 257 13.11 -24.24 5.54
N SER A 258 13.29 -24.11 4.24
CA SER A 258 14.58 -23.77 3.64
C SER A 258 14.73 -22.25 3.72
N LYS A 259 15.65 -21.77 4.58
CA LYS A 259 15.97 -20.35 4.73
C LYS A 259 16.45 -19.67 3.43
N GLU A 260 16.74 -20.45 2.40
CA GLU A 260 17.16 -20.02 1.07
C GLU A 260 15.99 -19.87 0.09
N LYS A 261 14.75 -20.18 0.50
CA LYS A 261 13.54 -20.08 -0.32
C LYS A 261 12.49 -19.21 0.38
N TRP A 262 11.83 -18.40 -0.43
CA TRP A 262 10.81 -17.44 0.00
C TRP A 262 9.46 -17.76 -0.66
N ASP A 263 8.38 -17.77 0.11
CA ASP A 263 7.01 -17.72 -0.41
C ASP A 263 6.61 -16.25 -0.54
N VAL A 264 6.41 -15.80 -1.78
CA VAL A 264 6.08 -14.42 -2.10
C VAL A 264 4.61 -14.32 -2.48
N LYS A 265 3.90 -13.39 -1.84
CA LYS A 265 2.48 -13.14 -2.05
C LYS A 265 2.19 -11.67 -2.33
N LEU A 266 1.20 -11.41 -3.17
CA LEU A 266 0.70 -10.08 -3.49
C LEU A 266 -0.07 -9.50 -2.30
N ILE A 267 0.23 -8.25 -1.93
CA ILE A 267 -0.56 -7.46 -0.98
C ILE A 267 -1.33 -6.40 -1.74
N GLU A 268 -0.63 -5.55 -2.49
CA GLU A 268 -1.23 -4.38 -3.11
C GLU A 268 -0.45 -3.92 -4.35
N LEU A 269 -1.18 -3.38 -5.33
CA LEU A 269 -0.63 -2.60 -6.43
C LEU A 269 -0.91 -1.12 -6.19
N ASN A 270 0.11 -0.28 -6.26
CA ASN A 270 0.01 1.16 -6.04
C ASN A 270 0.58 1.95 -7.25
N PRO A 271 0.21 3.23 -7.41
CA PRO A 271 0.68 4.03 -8.54
C PRO A 271 2.19 4.31 -8.49
N PHE A 272 2.86 4.40 -9.63
CA PHE A 272 4.30 4.72 -9.67
C PHE A 272 4.57 6.18 -10.01
N GLY A 273 5.20 6.90 -9.10
CA GLY A 273 5.80 8.19 -9.42
C GLY A 273 5.83 9.19 -8.29
N ILE A 274 6.73 10.17 -8.45
CA ILE A 274 6.96 11.27 -7.51
C ILE A 274 5.71 12.11 -7.19
N ASN A 275 4.83 12.25 -8.18
CA ASN A 275 3.60 13.05 -8.10
C ASN A 275 2.38 12.22 -7.68
N LEU A 276 2.58 10.97 -7.30
CA LEU A 276 1.51 10.02 -6.95
C LEU A 276 1.58 9.63 -5.46
N SER A 277 0.59 8.86 -5.03
CA SER A 277 0.31 8.59 -3.60
C SER A 277 1.19 7.54 -2.94
N SER A 278 2.00 6.80 -3.71
CA SER A 278 2.85 5.74 -3.18
C SER A 278 4.03 6.31 -2.38
N GLY A 279 4.19 5.82 -1.15
CA GLY A 279 5.39 6.08 -0.37
C GLY A 279 6.62 5.44 -1.01
N SER A 280 7.77 6.06 -0.82
CA SER A 280 9.05 5.59 -1.38
C SER A 280 9.82 4.59 -0.49
N GLY A 281 9.30 4.24 0.71
CA GLY A 281 10.00 3.34 1.64
C GLY A 281 11.39 3.87 2.02
N CYS A 282 12.42 3.05 1.88
CA CYS A 282 13.83 3.39 2.09
C CYS A 282 14.45 4.23 0.96
N PHE A 283 13.67 4.63 -0.04
CA PHE A 283 14.10 5.54 -1.11
C PHE A 283 13.50 6.93 -0.91
N SER A 284 13.97 7.87 -1.72
CA SER A 284 13.32 9.14 -1.97
C SER A 284 13.04 9.27 -3.45
N TRP A 285 11.79 9.58 -3.82
CA TRP A 285 11.41 9.85 -5.20
C TRP A 285 12.25 10.96 -5.86
N LEU A 286 12.77 11.89 -5.05
CA LEU A 286 13.54 13.04 -5.51
C LEU A 286 15.01 12.72 -5.72
N THR A 287 15.65 12.07 -4.74
CA THR A 287 17.10 11.89 -4.75
C THR A 287 17.54 10.55 -5.33
N ASP A 288 16.64 9.56 -5.39
CA ASP A 288 16.95 8.21 -5.88
C ASP A 288 16.30 7.93 -7.23
N LYS A 289 16.10 8.97 -8.05
CA LYS A 289 15.46 8.86 -9.38
C LYS A 289 16.16 7.82 -10.26
N ASP A 290 17.49 7.77 -10.24
CA ASP A 290 18.24 6.84 -11.09
C ASP A 290 17.96 5.38 -10.69
N ALA A 291 17.97 5.09 -9.39
CA ALA A 291 17.64 3.77 -8.86
C ALA A 291 16.18 3.38 -9.18
N LEU A 292 15.24 4.33 -9.10
CA LEU A 292 13.82 4.05 -9.28
C LEU A 292 13.38 3.98 -10.76
N TYR A 293 13.95 4.80 -11.65
CA TYR A 293 13.43 4.97 -13.03
C TYR A 293 14.34 4.38 -14.12
N SER A 294 15.64 4.23 -13.90
CA SER A 294 16.58 3.97 -15.01
C SER A 294 17.74 3.06 -14.64
N SER A 295 17.63 2.30 -13.56
CA SER A 295 18.68 1.37 -13.14
C SER A 295 18.65 0.09 -13.97
N ASP A 296 19.82 -0.33 -14.45
CA ASP A 296 20.03 -1.67 -15.03
C ASP A 296 20.21 -2.73 -13.92
N GLU A 297 20.55 -2.30 -12.71
CA GLU A 297 20.67 -3.13 -11.51
C GLU A 297 19.44 -2.97 -10.61
N ILE A 298 19.02 -4.02 -9.91
CA ILE A 298 17.99 -3.94 -8.88
C ILE A 298 18.64 -3.45 -7.58
N THR A 299 18.23 -2.28 -7.08
CA THR A 299 18.70 -1.79 -5.78
C THR A 299 17.78 -2.25 -4.65
N VAL A 300 18.31 -2.97 -3.67
CA VAL A 300 17.58 -3.42 -2.47
C VAL A 300 18.02 -2.58 -1.28
N ARG A 301 17.08 -1.90 -0.61
CA ARG A 301 17.37 -1.08 0.58
C ARG A 301 16.66 -1.56 1.85
N ILE A 302 17.43 -1.63 2.92
CA ILE A 302 16.94 -1.86 4.28
C ILE A 302 17.46 -0.78 5.23
N VAL A 303 16.77 -0.59 6.35
CA VAL A 303 17.30 0.27 7.42
C VAL A 303 18.10 -0.57 8.40
N ARG A 304 19.03 0.06 9.14
CA ARG A 304 19.78 -0.58 10.23
C ARG A 304 19.86 0.36 11.43
N ASN A 305 19.91 -0.22 12.64
CA ASN A 305 20.40 0.51 13.80
C ASN A 305 21.92 0.75 13.60
N GLU A 306 22.36 2.00 13.78
CA GLU A 306 23.80 2.30 13.87
C GLU A 306 24.45 1.59 15.06
#